data_AF-A0A542SNV1-F1
#
_entry.id   AF-A0A542SNV1-F1
#
_cell.length_a   1.000
_cell.length_b   1.000
_cell.length_c   1.000
_cell.angle_alpha   90.00
_cell.angle_beta   90.00
_cell.angle_gamma   90.00
#
_symmetry.space_group_name_H-M   'P 1'
#
loop_
_entity.id
_entity.type
_entity.pdbx_description
1 polymer ?
#
loop_
_entity_poly.entity_id
_entity_poly.type
_entity_poly.pdbx_seq_one_letter_code
_entity_poly.pdbx_strand_id
1 'polypeptide(L)'
;MKDILNGFKDFIARGNVVDLAVGVVIGGAFGKVVTALVEGVITPLIAAIFGQPNLDAVAAFTVNKAHFTPGTVLTQALNFLLTALAIYFLIVLPLNKLAERRAAKTPTVEEVEKKAEDVVLLEQIRDLLSQQRPQQ
;
A
#
# COMPACT_ATOMS: atom_id res chain seq x y z
N MET A 1 24.22 -21.74 -19.16
CA MET A 1 23.03 -22.04 -18.32
C MET A 1 23.34 -21.86 -16.83
N LYS A 2 24.47 -22.38 -16.32
CA LYS A 2 24.97 -22.07 -14.96
C LYS A 2 25.19 -20.56 -14.73
N ASP A 3 25.68 -19.84 -15.73
CA ASP A 3 25.95 -18.39 -15.61
C ASP A 3 24.67 -17.56 -15.47
N ILE A 4 23.57 -18.00 -16.11
CA ILE A 4 22.25 -17.37 -16.00
C ILE A 4 21.65 -17.64 -14.62
N LEU A 5 21.78 -18.86 -14.10
CA LEU A 5 21.29 -19.22 -12.77
C LEU A 5 22.06 -18.50 -11.65
N ASN A 6 23.38 -18.37 -11.80
CA ASN A 6 24.21 -17.61 -10.88
C ASN A 6 23.87 -16.10 -10.94
N GLY A 7 23.75 -15.53 -12.14
CA GLY A 7 23.35 -14.12 -12.30
C GLY A 7 21.93 -13.82 -11.77
N PHE A 8 21.00 -14.78 -11.87
CA PHE A 8 19.67 -14.66 -11.28
C PHE A 8 19.70 -14.76 -9.75
N LYS A 9 20.51 -15.67 -9.19
CA LYS A 9 20.72 -15.77 -7.75
C LYS A 9 21.32 -14.47 -7.19
N ASP A 10 22.31 -13.90 -7.86
CA ASP A 10 22.92 -12.62 -7.49
C ASP A 10 21.95 -11.45 -7.65
N PHE A 11 21.01 -11.54 -8.60
CA PHE A 11 19.93 -10.57 -8.75
C PHE A 11 18.93 -10.60 -7.59
N ILE A 12 18.45 -11.78 -7.20
CA ILE A 12 17.55 -11.94 -6.05
C ILE A 12 18.28 -11.59 -4.74
N ALA A 13 19.57 -11.93 -4.62
CA ALA A 13 20.36 -11.64 -3.43
C ALA A 13 20.54 -10.14 -3.13
N ARG A 14 20.15 -9.24 -4.05
CA ARG A 14 20.23 -7.78 -3.84
C ARG A 14 19.26 -7.21 -2.78
N GLY A 15 18.57 -8.04 -1.98
CA GLY A 15 17.77 -7.64 -0.80
C GLY A 15 16.49 -6.88 -1.15
N ASN A 16 16.62 -5.67 -1.72
CA ASN A 16 15.54 -4.81 -2.16
C ASN A 16 14.57 -5.49 -3.16
N VAL A 17 15.05 -6.44 -3.97
CA VAL A 17 14.22 -7.18 -4.93
C VAL A 17 13.32 -8.20 -4.22
N VAL A 18 13.84 -8.87 -3.18
CA VAL A 18 13.08 -9.87 -2.42
C VAL A 18 11.98 -9.18 -1.61
N ASP A 19 12.31 -8.10 -0.92
CA ASP A 19 11.34 -7.36 -0.11
C ASP A 19 10.21 -6.78 -0.98
N LEU A 20 10.55 -6.25 -2.15
CA LEU A 20 9.58 -5.76 -3.12
C LEU A 20 8.71 -6.91 -3.67
N ALA A 21 9.30 -8.04 -4.02
CA ALA A 21 8.56 -9.21 -4.51
C ALA A 21 7.59 -9.74 -3.46
N VAL A 22 8.04 -9.86 -2.21
CA VAL A 22 7.20 -10.28 -1.08
C VAL A 22 6.06 -9.27 -0.85
N GLY A 23 6.35 -7.97 -0.87
CA GLY A 23 5.34 -6.93 -0.75
C GLY A 23 4.25 -7.00 -1.82
N VAL A 24 4.62 -7.22 -3.08
CA VAL A 24 3.66 -7.36 -4.20
C VAL A 24 2.80 -8.61 -4.05
N VAL A 25 3.40 -9.76 -3.69
CA VAL A 25 2.67 -11.03 -3.53
C VAL A 25 1.70 -10.95 -2.36
N ILE A 26 2.14 -10.45 -1.20
CA ILE A 26 1.29 -10.28 -0.02
C ILE A 26 0.20 -9.26 -0.30
N GLY A 27 0.52 -8.13 -0.95
CA GLY A 27 -0.47 -7.12 -1.34
C GLY A 27 -1.57 -7.70 -2.24
N GLY A 28 -1.20 -8.50 -3.24
CA GLY A 28 -2.15 -9.18 -4.11
C GLY A 28 -3.01 -10.22 -3.38
N ALA A 29 -2.43 -10.99 -2.45
CA ALA A 29 -3.17 -11.96 -1.66
C ALA A 29 -4.15 -11.27 -0.69
N PHE A 30 -3.72 -10.20 -0.02
CA PHE A 30 -4.57 -9.46 0.91
C PHE A 30 -5.71 -8.74 0.19
N GLY A 31 -5.45 -8.20 -1.00
CA GLY A 31 -6.49 -7.62 -1.86
C GLY A 31 -7.66 -8.58 -2.06
N LYS A 32 -7.39 -9.86 -2.33
CA LYS A 32 -8.44 -10.90 -2.48
C LYS A 32 -9.26 -11.11 -1.20
N VAL A 33 -8.63 -11.06 -0.03
CA VAL A 33 -9.34 -11.19 1.26
C VAL A 33 -10.30 -10.03 1.45
N VAL A 34 -9.85 -8.81 1.15
CA VAL A 34 -10.71 -7.62 1.25
C VAL A 34 -11.84 -7.68 0.22
N THR A 35 -11.55 -8.04 -1.03
CA THR A 35 -12.58 -8.23 -2.05
C THR A 35 -13.63 -9.23 -1.60
N ALA A 36 -13.23 -10.39 -1.05
CA ALA A 36 -14.15 -11.38 -0.53
C ALA A 36 -15.01 -10.85 0.64
N LEU A 37 -14.45 -10.00 1.50
CA LEU A 37 -15.21 -9.35 2.58
C LEU A 37 -16.23 -8.34 2.02
N VAL A 38 -15.83 -7.52 1.05
CA VAL A 38 -16.71 -6.52 0.43
C VAL A 38 -17.85 -7.23 -0.30
N GLU A 39 -17.53 -8.18 -1.18
CA GLU A 39 -18.51 -8.92 -1.98
C GLU A 39 -19.39 -9.85 -1.13
N GLY A 40 -18.82 -10.47 -0.09
CA GLY A 40 -19.53 -11.44 0.74
C GLY A 40 -20.35 -10.84 1.89
N VAL A 41 -20.00 -9.64 2.36
CA VAL A 41 -20.66 -9.02 3.52
C VAL A 41 -21.24 -7.66 3.18
N ILE A 42 -20.47 -6.77 2.57
CA ILE A 42 -20.90 -5.38 2.34
C ILE A 42 -21.91 -5.29 1.20
N THR A 43 -21.65 -5.93 0.06
CA THR A 43 -22.55 -5.91 -1.10
C THR A 43 -23.93 -6.50 -0.79
N PRO A 44 -24.08 -7.64 -0.08
CA PRO A 44 -25.38 -8.16 0.33
C PRO A 44 -26.10 -7.25 1.33
N LEU A 45 -25.39 -6.56 2.22
CA LEU A 45 -25.99 -5.57 3.13
C LEU A 45 -26.54 -4.37 2.36
N ILE A 46 -25.80 -3.88 1.37
CA ILE A 46 -26.27 -2.82 0.47
C ILE A 46 -27.51 -3.32 -0.30
N ALA A 47 -27.45 -4.54 -0.84
CA ALA A 47 -28.58 -5.16 -1.54
C ALA A 47 -29.83 -5.30 -0.66
N ALA A 48 -29.66 -5.67 0.61
CA ALA A 48 -30.75 -5.82 1.56
C ALA A 48 -31.45 -4.47 1.87
N ILE A 49 -30.72 -3.36 1.85
CA ILE A 49 -31.25 -2.03 2.13
C ILE A 49 -31.85 -1.37 0.89
N PHE A 50 -31.15 -1.46 -0.25
CA PHE A 50 -31.50 -0.75 -1.49
C PHE A 50 -32.21 -1.62 -2.54
N GLY A 51 -32.38 -2.92 -2.27
CA GLY A 51 -33.07 -3.88 -3.14
C GLY A 51 -32.24 -4.37 -4.34
N GLN A 52 -31.10 -3.75 -4.63
CA GLN A 52 -30.19 -4.14 -5.71
C GLN A 52 -28.75 -4.24 -5.18
N PRO A 53 -28.01 -5.33 -5.49
CA PRO A 53 -26.62 -5.49 -5.07
C PRO A 53 -25.64 -4.60 -5.85
N ASN A 54 -26.07 -4.07 -7.00
CA ASN A 54 -25.24 -3.32 -7.92
C ASN A 54 -26.06 -2.21 -8.60
N LEU A 55 -25.35 -1.31 -9.26
CA LEU A 55 -25.92 -0.20 -10.01
C LEU A 55 -25.95 -0.50 -11.51
N ASP A 56 -25.79 -1.77 -11.91
CA ASP A 56 -25.62 -2.18 -13.31
C ASP A 56 -26.85 -1.86 -14.17
N ALA A 57 -28.03 -1.85 -13.57
CA ALA A 57 -29.28 -1.48 -14.23
C ALA A 57 -29.42 0.04 -14.49
N VAL A 58 -28.57 0.87 -13.88
CA VAL A 58 -28.59 2.32 -14.07
C VAL A 58 -28.19 2.65 -15.50
N ALA A 59 -29.09 3.36 -16.20
CA ALA A 59 -28.93 3.75 -17.60
C ALA A 59 -28.68 2.57 -18.55
N ALA A 60 -29.13 1.36 -18.19
CA ALA A 60 -29.04 0.21 -19.07
C ALA A 60 -29.97 0.37 -20.28
N PHE A 61 -29.43 0.21 -21.48
CA PHE A 61 -30.21 0.25 -22.71
C PHE A 61 -29.71 -0.82 -23.71
N THR A 62 -30.61 -1.28 -24.58
CA THR A 62 -30.29 -2.28 -25.59
C THR A 62 -30.49 -1.68 -26.98
N VAL A 63 -29.45 -1.72 -27.82
CA VAL A 63 -29.51 -1.28 -29.21
C VAL A 63 -29.08 -2.44 -30.10
N ASN A 64 -29.95 -2.89 -30.99
CA ASN A 64 -29.65 -3.93 -31.99
C ASN A 64 -28.97 -5.20 -31.41
N LYS A 65 -29.51 -5.71 -30.30
CA LYS A 65 -28.99 -6.86 -29.52
C LYS A 65 -27.68 -6.62 -28.75
N ALA A 66 -27.12 -5.42 -28.77
CA ALA A 66 -26.03 -5.03 -27.88
C ALA A 66 -26.59 -4.42 -26.59
N HIS A 67 -26.23 -5.03 -25.45
CA HIS A 67 -26.59 -4.55 -24.13
C HIS A 67 -25.53 -3.56 -23.64
N PHE A 68 -25.92 -2.32 -23.41
CA PHE A 68 -25.06 -1.29 -22.83
C PHE A 68 -25.46 -1.09 -21.37
N THR A 69 -24.52 -1.28 -20.45
CA THR A 69 -24.71 -1.07 -19.01
C THR A 69 -23.68 -0.06 -18.46
N PRO A 70 -23.86 1.25 -18.73
CA PRO A 70 -22.99 2.29 -18.16
C PRO A 70 -22.94 2.25 -16.63
N GLY A 71 -24.03 1.80 -15.99
CA GLY A 71 -24.13 1.58 -14.55
C GLY A 71 -23.06 0.64 -13.97
N THR A 72 -22.49 -0.25 -14.79
CA THR A 72 -21.37 -1.12 -14.35
C THR A 72 -20.16 -0.30 -13.92
N VAL A 73 -19.87 0.84 -14.55
CA VAL A 73 -18.76 1.70 -14.13
C VAL A 73 -19.02 2.29 -12.74
N LEU A 74 -20.25 2.67 -12.44
CA LEU A 74 -20.64 3.16 -11.11
C LEU A 74 -20.56 2.05 -10.07
N THR A 75 -20.99 0.83 -10.40
CA THR A 75 -20.82 -0.35 -9.53
C THR A 75 -19.34 -0.58 -9.22
N GLN A 76 -18.46 -0.54 -10.23
CA GLN A 76 -17.02 -0.72 -10.01
C GLN A 76 -16.39 0.42 -9.19
N ALA A 77 -16.82 1.67 -9.42
CA ALA A 77 -16.37 2.81 -8.62
C ALA A 77 -16.79 2.69 -7.15
N LEU A 78 -18.03 2.24 -6.89
CA LEU A 78 -18.51 1.98 -5.53
C LEU A 78 -17.73 0.85 -4.87
N ASN A 79 -17.55 -0.28 -5.56
CA ASN A 79 -16.77 -1.41 -5.03
C ASN A 79 -15.32 -1.03 -4.73
N PHE A 80 -14.69 -0.21 -5.60
CA PHE A 80 -13.37 0.34 -5.36
C PHE A 80 -13.34 1.19 -4.08
N LEU A 81 -14.31 2.10 -3.92
CA LEU A 81 -14.40 2.95 -2.73
C LEU A 81 -14.58 2.12 -1.45
N LEU A 82 -15.46 1.11 -1.48
CA LEU A 82 -15.69 0.21 -0.34
C LEU A 82 -14.44 -0.59 0.00
N THR A 83 -13.74 -1.11 -1.00
CA THR A 83 -12.48 -1.84 -0.82
C THR A 83 -11.40 -0.93 -0.24
N ALA A 84 -11.25 0.29 -0.76
CA ALA A 84 -10.30 1.27 -0.25
C ALA A 84 -10.60 1.65 1.22
N LEU A 85 -11.87 1.85 1.57
CA LEU A 85 -12.30 2.09 2.94
C LEU A 85 -12.00 0.90 3.85
N ALA A 86 -12.29 -0.33 3.40
CA ALA A 86 -11.99 -1.53 4.16
C ALA A 86 -10.48 -1.68 4.42
N ILE A 87 -9.62 -1.49 3.40
CA ILE A 87 -8.16 -1.49 3.56
C ILE A 87 -7.72 -0.40 4.55
N TYR A 88 -8.26 0.81 4.40
CA TYR A 88 -7.91 1.92 5.27
C TYR A 88 -8.26 1.64 6.73
N PHE A 89 -9.48 1.18 7.01
CA PHE A 89 -9.92 0.93 8.39
C PHE A 89 -9.30 -0.33 9.01
N LEU A 90 -9.08 -1.40 8.24
CA LEU A 90 -8.57 -2.68 8.77
C LEU A 90 -7.04 -2.75 8.82
N ILE A 91 -6.33 -2.02 7.96
CA ILE A 91 -4.86 -2.07 7.90
C ILE A 91 -4.26 -0.73 8.26
N VAL A 92 -4.57 0.32 7.50
CA VAL A 92 -3.85 1.59 7.58
C VAL A 92 -4.08 2.27 8.93
N LEU A 93 -5.34 2.34 9.38
CA LEU A 93 -5.72 2.95 10.65
C LEU A 93 -5.06 2.25 11.86
N PRO A 94 -5.13 0.91 12.04
CA PRO A 94 -4.47 0.25 13.17
C PRO A 94 -2.94 0.31 13.06
N LEU A 95 -2.36 0.22 11.86
CA LEU A 95 -0.92 0.35 11.68
C LEU A 95 -0.44 1.76 12.02
N ASN A 96 -1.12 2.81 11.56
CA ASN A 96 -0.81 4.20 11.89
C ASN A 96 -0.93 4.43 13.40
N LYS A 97 -2.03 3.98 14.02
CA LYS A 97 -2.24 4.09 15.46
C LYS A 97 -1.20 3.32 16.28
N LEU A 98 -0.74 2.17 15.79
CA LEU A 98 0.33 1.40 16.42
C LEU A 98 1.69 2.07 16.24
N ALA A 99 1.97 2.64 15.07
CA ALA A 99 3.18 3.40 14.80
C ALA A 99 3.28 4.64 15.70
N GLU A 100 2.19 5.41 15.82
CA GLU A 100 2.09 6.52 16.76
C GLU A 100 2.33 6.08 18.21
N ARG A 101 1.75 4.93 18.61
CA ARG A 101 1.95 4.37 19.96
C ARG A 101 3.37 3.86 20.20
N ARG A 102 4.06 3.36 19.18
CA ARG A 102 5.46 2.94 19.25
C ARG A 102 6.37 4.16 19.32
N ALA A 103 6.17 5.15 18.46
CA ALA A 103 6.86 6.43 18.51
C ALA A 103 6.69 7.14 19.86
N ALA A 104 5.51 7.03 20.49
CA ALA A 104 5.24 7.61 21.81
C ALA A 104 5.77 6.80 23.00
N LYS A 105 6.08 5.50 22.84
CA LYS A 105 6.51 4.62 23.96
C LYS A 105 7.96 4.19 23.90
N THR A 106 8.55 4.17 22.71
CA THR A 106 9.94 3.80 22.49
C THR A 106 10.37 4.42 21.16
N PRO A 107 11.03 5.59 21.15
CA PRO A 107 12.04 5.75 20.13
C PRO A 107 12.98 4.57 20.35
N THR A 108 13.07 3.65 19.40
CA THR A 108 14.08 2.60 19.39
C THR A 108 15.39 3.27 19.77
N VAL A 109 15.92 2.97 20.98
CA VAL A 109 17.07 3.70 21.53
C VAL A 109 18.20 3.67 20.50
N GLU A 110 18.34 2.57 19.78
CA GLU A 110 19.26 2.40 18.64
C GLU A 110 18.96 3.26 17.40
N GLU A 111 17.71 3.53 17.04
CA GLU A 111 17.38 4.31 15.82
C GLU A 111 17.44 5.81 16.09
N VAL A 112 17.07 6.23 17.32
CA VAL A 112 17.28 7.61 17.75
C VAL A 112 18.74 7.87 18.11
N GLU A 113 19.48 6.92 18.68
CA GLU A 113 20.93 7.02 18.82
C GLU A 113 21.59 7.11 17.46
N LYS A 114 21.31 6.19 16.51
CA LYS A 114 21.93 6.23 15.18
C LYS A 114 21.61 7.52 14.44
N LYS A 115 20.36 7.97 14.47
CA LYS A 115 19.96 9.23 13.82
C LYS A 115 20.57 10.45 14.52
N ALA A 116 20.72 10.44 15.84
CA ALA A 116 21.39 11.51 16.57
C ALA A 116 22.90 11.51 16.31
N GLU A 117 23.54 10.34 16.28
CA GLU A 117 24.97 10.16 16.00
C GLU A 117 25.29 10.57 14.56
N ASP A 118 24.47 10.17 13.58
CA ASP A 118 24.57 10.62 12.19
C ASP A 118 24.43 12.15 12.09
N VAL A 119 23.45 12.75 12.79
CA VAL A 119 23.25 14.21 12.78
C VAL A 119 24.44 14.92 13.42
N VAL A 120 24.97 14.42 14.54
CA VAL A 120 26.16 14.96 15.22
C VAL A 120 27.41 14.83 14.34
N LEU A 121 27.60 13.70 13.67
CA LEU A 121 28.68 13.49 12.71
C LEU A 121 28.56 14.46 11.52
N LEU A 122 27.34 14.68 11.01
CA LEU A 122 27.10 15.64 9.92
C LEU A 122 27.37 17.08 10.36
N GLU A 123 27.07 17.45 11.61
CA GLU A 123 27.44 18.75 12.17
C GLU A 123 28.96 18.90 12.29
N GLN A 124 29.65 17.88 12.78
CA GLN A 124 31.11 17.87 12.84
C GLN A 124 31.72 17.99 11.44
N ILE A 125 31.21 17.27 10.44
CA ILE A 125 31.65 17.36 9.04
C ILE A 125 31.38 18.77 8.49
N ARG A 126 30.21 19.36 8.75
CA ARG A 126 29.89 20.75 8.36
C ARG A 126 30.91 21.73 8.94
N ASP A 127 31.20 21.60 10.23
CA ASP A 127 32.08 22.51 10.94
C ASP A 127 33.54 22.35 10.47
N LEU A 128 33.99 21.12 10.25
CA LEU A 128 35.30 20.82 9.65
C LEU A 128 35.42 21.35 8.21
N LEU A 129 34.38 21.21 7.39
CA LEU A 129 34.35 21.76 6.02
C LEU A 129 34.31 23.29 6.02
N SER A 130 33.61 23.91 6.97
CA SER A 130 33.59 25.36 7.15
C SER A 130 34.97 25.88 7.57
N GLN A 131 35.67 25.15 8.43
CA GLN A 131 37.04 25.47 8.87
C GLN A 131 38.11 25.22 7.80
N GLN A 132 37.85 24.35 6.81
CA GLN A 132 38.74 24.12 5.66
C GLN A 132 38.54 25.12 4.51
N ARG A 133 37.41 25.82 4.48
CA ARG A 133 37.11 26.89 3.50
C ARG A 133 37.77 28.29 3.70
N PRO A 134 38.84 28.51 4.50
CA PRO A 134 39.50 29.83 4.58
C PRO A 134 40.52 30.23 3.50
N GLN A 135 40.83 29.48 2.43
CA GLN A 135 41.95 29.89 1.54
C GLN A 135 41.85 29.54 0.03
N GLN A 136 40.71 29.77 -0.64
CA GLN A 136 40.69 30.07 -2.09
C GLN A 136 39.67 31.14 -2.42
#